data_AF-A0A2G2N228-F1
#
_entry.id   AF-A0A2G2N228-F1
#
_cell.length_a   1.000
_cell.length_b   1.000
_cell.length_c   1.000
_cell.angle_alpha   90.00
_cell.angle_beta   90.00
_cell.angle_gamma   90.00
#
_symmetry.space_group_name_H-M   'P 1'
#
loop_
_entity.id
_entity.type
_entity.pdbx_description
1 polymer ?
#
loop_
_entity_poly.entity_id
_entity_poly.type
_entity_poly.pdbx_seq_one_letter_code
_entity_poly.pdbx_strand_id
1 'polypeptide(L)'
;MRFIRFILYILLSNGYVYADALMVNKSMFNPSLAKYFVTEQGIRIELELSEENFESFADLYPNSLRQVMGLQLSPIIKRSKLFLKNKLFIVADEKALVGSVVSMHGGKKIVRDPKTYEVLKPQPKNAPAMLYISIDYPFVSEKPKKIDLIFQGNATLGFILYHKKQVVNDFAYLNPKQTLSLNWEDPFYSGFTSNTLKRLYRYPQMVYLYVEPRLVKLESLTRLKDIVELTSFTSSPKNSERLNALQEHVQNYFREDDALLINTQHTQADKIIVDYFEVSTSGLKILDNISQVNEETIYVGISQQYYVNKLPQDIQYKWQYLYKKIPKIPFSAEDPVGPYPSFIYQDDPVFRWENLIKDKTEPKIIPVRTKTGVNWNLPILGETKVWSELPTQEQSTEIIKQTLENIRTAFIEKREESLSKELSKVLLSESTTVIKKELSKLFTPSVVRGGVGAIEEFGTLSVDKIRALKDADGFSANVSGEVNVIAKHWGHSDRRALKYQLIIDMIEKDGEWFIKDFSLLDLKDKTS
;
A
#
# COMPACT_ATOMS: atom_id res chain seq x y z
N MET A 1 26.81 41.67 -2.35
CA MET A 1 25.97 41.17 -3.47
C MET A 1 26.37 39.77 -4.00
N ARG A 2 26.96 38.87 -3.19
CA ARG A 2 27.20 37.46 -3.58
C ARG A 2 26.62 36.41 -2.62
N PHE A 3 26.06 36.82 -1.49
CA PHE A 3 25.44 35.93 -0.49
C PHE A 3 23.92 35.69 -0.70
N ILE A 4 23.26 36.52 -1.52
CA ILE A 4 21.79 36.43 -1.74
C ILE A 4 21.42 35.44 -2.86
N ARG A 5 22.39 34.98 -3.68
CA ARG A 5 22.11 34.03 -4.77
C ARG A 5 22.11 32.55 -4.36
N PHE A 6 22.53 32.21 -3.14
CA PHE A 6 22.58 30.81 -2.69
C PHE A 6 21.29 30.35 -1.99
N ILE A 7 20.51 31.30 -1.43
CA ILE A 7 19.24 30.99 -0.75
C ILE A 7 18.08 30.80 -1.76
N LEU A 8 18.21 31.34 -2.98
CA LEU A 8 17.15 31.24 -4.00
C LEU A 8 17.13 29.91 -4.78
N TYR A 9 18.11 29.04 -4.59
CA TYR A 9 18.18 27.72 -5.28
C TYR A 9 17.66 26.56 -4.43
N ILE A 10 17.40 26.76 -3.13
CA ILE A 10 16.86 25.73 -2.23
C ILE A 10 15.32 25.78 -2.14
N LEU A 11 14.69 26.86 -2.60
CA LEU A 11 13.23 27.03 -2.55
C LEU A 11 12.46 26.58 -3.82
N LEU A 12 13.13 25.95 -4.80
CA LEU A 12 12.49 25.51 -6.05
C LEU A 12 12.67 24.02 -6.38
N SER A 13 13.03 23.19 -5.40
CA SER A 13 12.85 21.75 -5.51
C SER A 13 11.63 21.30 -4.69
N ASN A 14 10.43 21.67 -5.13
CA ASN A 14 9.25 20.83 -4.90
C ASN A 14 9.41 19.56 -5.78
N GLY A 15 10.44 18.77 -5.48
CA GLY A 15 10.49 17.40 -5.91
C GLY A 15 9.40 16.70 -5.11
N TYR A 16 8.35 16.27 -5.79
CA TYR A 16 7.47 15.23 -5.29
C TYR A 16 8.35 14.03 -4.98
N VAL A 17 8.83 13.91 -3.75
CA VAL A 17 9.36 12.66 -3.23
C VAL A 17 8.14 11.78 -3.08
N TYR A 18 7.80 11.05 -4.14
CA TYR A 18 6.97 9.87 -4.00
C TYR A 18 7.68 9.01 -2.97
N ALA A 19 7.10 8.89 -1.77
CA ALA A 19 7.49 7.91 -0.76
C ALA A 19 7.09 6.49 -1.20
N ASP A 20 7.31 6.21 -2.48
CA ASP A 20 7.08 4.96 -3.16
C ASP A 20 8.36 4.63 -3.93
N ALA A 21 9.49 4.69 -3.22
CA ALA A 21 10.64 3.92 -3.62
C ALA A 21 10.37 2.45 -3.26
N LEU A 22 9.36 1.84 -3.89
CA LEU A 22 9.55 0.47 -4.35
C LEU A 22 10.90 0.52 -5.07
N MET A 23 11.92 -0.18 -4.58
CA MET A 23 13.08 -0.45 -5.42
C MET A 23 12.53 -1.24 -6.59
N VAL A 24 12.12 -0.54 -7.66
CA VAL A 24 11.69 -1.16 -8.90
C VAL A 24 12.98 -1.67 -9.52
N ASN A 25 13.42 -2.82 -9.02
CA ASN A 25 14.42 -3.59 -9.70
C ASN A 25 13.81 -3.96 -11.06
N LYS A 26 14.32 -3.33 -12.13
CA LYS A 26 13.84 -3.55 -13.50
C LYS A 26 14.03 -5.00 -13.96
N SER A 27 14.66 -5.86 -13.17
CA SER A 27 14.72 -7.30 -13.37
C SER A 27 13.34 -7.93 -13.60
N MET A 28 12.28 -7.42 -12.95
CA MET A 28 10.91 -7.93 -13.16
C MET A 28 10.38 -7.67 -14.57
N PHE A 29 10.91 -6.64 -15.24
CA PHE A 29 10.60 -6.28 -16.63
C PHE A 29 11.62 -6.83 -17.62
N ASN A 30 12.62 -7.59 -17.16
CA ASN A 30 13.59 -8.19 -18.06
C ASN A 30 12.87 -9.07 -19.09
N PRO A 31 13.19 -8.95 -20.38
CA PRO A 31 12.59 -9.78 -21.42
C PRO A 31 12.80 -11.29 -21.21
N SER A 32 13.86 -11.68 -20.52
CA SER A 32 14.16 -13.06 -20.15
C SER A 32 14.15 -13.29 -18.63
N LEU A 33 13.50 -14.37 -18.20
CA LEU A 33 13.30 -14.72 -16.80
C LEU A 33 13.73 -16.15 -16.51
N ALA A 34 14.30 -16.36 -15.31
CA ALA A 34 14.57 -17.68 -14.75
C ALA A 34 13.79 -17.86 -13.45
N LYS A 35 12.87 -18.82 -13.43
CA LYS A 35 12.13 -19.19 -12.22
C LYS A 35 12.69 -20.49 -11.66
N TYR A 36 13.12 -20.45 -10.41
CA TYR A 36 13.64 -21.62 -9.70
C TYR A 36 12.59 -22.14 -8.74
N PHE A 37 12.30 -23.44 -8.79
CA PHE A 37 11.37 -24.10 -7.89
C PHE A 37 12.11 -25.21 -7.15
N VAL A 38 12.37 -24.99 -5.86
CA VAL A 38 12.97 -25.97 -4.97
C VAL A 38 11.86 -26.83 -4.37
N THR A 39 11.81 -28.11 -4.74
CA THR A 39 10.86 -29.10 -4.24
C THR A 39 11.58 -30.15 -3.39
N GLU A 40 10.85 -31.10 -2.80
CA GLU A 40 11.48 -32.18 -2.03
C GLU A 40 12.37 -33.10 -2.88
N GLN A 41 12.09 -33.19 -4.19
CA GLN A 41 12.79 -34.08 -5.13
C GLN A 41 14.00 -33.43 -5.81
N GLY A 42 14.08 -32.10 -5.85
CA GLY A 42 15.11 -31.40 -6.59
C GLY A 42 14.77 -29.94 -6.87
N ILE A 43 15.42 -29.39 -7.89
CA ILE A 43 15.20 -28.02 -8.35
C ILE A 43 14.78 -28.05 -9.81
N ARG A 44 13.63 -27.45 -10.10
CA ARG A 44 13.19 -27.15 -11.46
C ARG A 44 13.53 -25.71 -11.81
N ILE A 45 14.06 -25.49 -13.00
CA ILE A 45 14.25 -24.17 -13.59
C ILE A 45 13.32 -24.04 -14.78
N GLU A 46 12.49 -23.01 -14.77
CA GLU A 46 11.72 -22.57 -15.94
C GLU A 46 12.36 -21.29 -16.50
N LEU A 47 12.90 -21.40 -17.71
CA LEU A 47 13.47 -20.28 -18.45
C LEU A 47 12.45 -19.75 -19.45
N GLU A 48 12.18 -18.45 -19.39
CA GLU A 48 11.51 -17.67 -20.42
C GLU A 48 12.58 -16.85 -21.12
N LEU A 49 12.92 -17.16 -22.37
CA LEU A 49 14.00 -16.48 -23.10
C LEU A 49 13.43 -15.63 -24.23
N SER A 50 13.88 -14.38 -24.31
CA SER A 50 13.68 -13.51 -25.46
C SER A 50 14.76 -13.76 -26.51
N GLU A 51 14.52 -13.30 -27.74
CA GLU A 51 15.44 -13.45 -28.88
C GLU A 51 16.86 -12.97 -28.56
N GLU A 52 16.99 -11.86 -27.83
CA GLU A 52 18.26 -11.28 -27.38
C GLU A 52 19.16 -12.26 -26.61
N ASN A 53 18.59 -13.25 -25.94
CA ASN A 53 19.32 -14.22 -25.14
C ASN A 53 19.42 -15.61 -25.80
N PHE A 54 18.91 -15.79 -27.03
CA PHE A 54 18.88 -17.11 -27.65
C PHE A 54 20.27 -17.72 -27.85
N GLU A 55 21.27 -16.93 -28.25
CA GLU A 55 22.62 -17.44 -28.47
C GLU A 55 23.27 -17.96 -27.19
N SER A 56 22.99 -17.32 -26.05
CA SER A 56 23.56 -17.70 -24.75
C SER A 56 23.13 -19.09 -24.29
N PHE A 57 22.02 -19.63 -24.82
CA PHE A 57 21.48 -20.94 -24.49
C PHE A 57 21.51 -21.92 -25.67
N ALA A 58 22.22 -21.59 -26.76
CA ALA A 58 22.28 -22.38 -27.98
C ALA A 58 22.64 -23.87 -27.76
N ASP A 59 23.44 -24.15 -26.73
CA ASP A 59 23.88 -25.51 -26.38
C ASP A 59 22.76 -26.41 -25.88
N LEU A 60 21.62 -25.85 -25.48
CA LEU A 60 20.42 -26.60 -25.07
C LEU A 60 19.53 -26.98 -26.25
N TYR A 61 19.70 -26.36 -27.43
CA TYR A 61 18.75 -26.47 -28.52
C TYR A 61 18.87 -27.78 -29.31
N PRO A 62 17.74 -28.36 -29.75
CA PRO A 62 17.74 -29.47 -30.70
C PRO A 62 18.32 -29.04 -32.05
N ASN A 63 18.81 -30.01 -32.82
CA ASN A 63 19.44 -29.75 -34.11
C ASN A 63 18.49 -29.10 -35.12
N SER A 64 17.19 -29.39 -35.05
CA SER A 64 16.16 -28.73 -35.87
C SER A 64 16.16 -27.22 -35.67
N LEU A 65 16.16 -26.76 -34.41
CA LEU A 65 16.21 -25.33 -34.09
C LEU A 65 17.56 -24.71 -34.45
N ARG A 66 18.67 -25.42 -34.19
CA ARG A 66 20.01 -24.95 -34.56
C ARG A 66 20.19 -24.77 -36.06
N GLN A 67 19.62 -25.66 -36.86
CA GLN A 67 19.65 -25.55 -38.32
C GLN A 67 18.94 -24.27 -38.79
N VAL A 68 17.77 -23.96 -38.24
CA VAL A 68 17.02 -22.72 -38.53
C VAL A 68 17.84 -21.48 -38.12
N MET A 69 18.60 -21.57 -37.04
CA MET A 69 19.45 -20.48 -36.53
C MET A 69 20.85 -20.41 -37.17
N GLY A 70 21.18 -21.26 -38.14
CA GLY A 70 22.51 -21.28 -38.77
C GLY A 70 23.65 -21.72 -37.84
N LEU A 71 23.35 -22.46 -36.78
CA LEU A 71 24.31 -22.91 -35.77
C LEU A 71 24.89 -24.28 -36.12
N GLN A 72 26.15 -24.53 -35.72
CA GLN A 72 26.82 -25.82 -35.94
C GLN A 72 26.03 -26.99 -35.33
N LEU A 73 25.78 -28.04 -36.11
CA LEU A 73 25.07 -29.24 -35.66
C LEU A 73 26.00 -30.17 -34.89
N SER A 74 25.53 -30.69 -33.76
CA SER A 74 26.24 -31.71 -32.96
C SER A 74 25.30 -32.34 -31.94
N PRO A 75 25.60 -33.55 -31.40
CA PRO A 75 24.68 -34.29 -30.54
C PRO A 75 24.19 -33.47 -29.33
N ILE A 76 22.87 -33.29 -29.23
CA ILE A 76 22.24 -32.47 -28.18
C ILE A 76 22.63 -32.94 -26.78
N ILE A 77 22.63 -34.26 -26.54
CA ILE A 77 22.92 -34.85 -25.23
C ILE A 77 24.30 -34.41 -24.71
N LYS A 78 25.31 -34.37 -25.58
CA LYS A 78 26.68 -33.97 -25.19
C LYS A 78 26.75 -32.48 -24.88
N ARG A 79 26.14 -31.64 -25.73
CA ARG A 79 26.14 -30.18 -25.56
C ARG A 79 25.34 -29.74 -24.33
N SER A 80 24.11 -30.25 -24.18
CA SER A 80 23.25 -29.91 -23.04
C SER A 80 23.89 -30.35 -21.73
N LYS A 81 24.43 -31.58 -21.66
CA LYS A 81 25.15 -32.04 -20.46
C LYS A 81 26.35 -31.16 -20.11
N LEU A 82 27.11 -30.70 -21.10
CA LEU A 82 28.25 -29.80 -20.85
C LEU A 82 27.79 -28.42 -20.37
N PHE A 83 26.75 -27.87 -21.00
CA PHE A 83 26.14 -26.60 -20.60
C PHE A 83 25.62 -26.66 -19.15
N LEU A 84 24.88 -27.72 -18.81
CA LEU A 84 24.29 -27.91 -17.49
C LEU A 84 25.31 -28.32 -16.42
N LYS A 85 26.55 -28.62 -16.82
CA LYS A 85 27.66 -28.90 -15.91
C LYS A 85 28.55 -27.68 -15.67
N ASN A 86 28.73 -26.84 -16.70
CA ASN A 86 29.75 -25.79 -16.68
C ASN A 86 29.17 -24.36 -16.71
N LYS A 87 28.00 -24.15 -17.30
CA LYS A 87 27.43 -22.81 -17.50
C LYS A 87 26.22 -22.55 -16.62
N LEU A 88 25.28 -23.47 -16.54
CA LEU A 88 24.13 -23.35 -15.65
C LEU A 88 24.12 -24.60 -14.79
N PHE A 89 24.55 -24.52 -13.54
CA PHE A 89 24.63 -25.69 -12.68
C PHE A 89 24.33 -25.35 -11.23
N ILE A 90 23.96 -26.37 -10.47
CA ILE A 90 23.52 -26.25 -9.09
C ILE A 90 24.40 -27.14 -8.23
N VAL A 91 24.84 -26.61 -7.09
CA VAL A 91 25.53 -27.38 -6.05
C VAL A 91 24.65 -27.39 -4.80
N ALA A 92 24.29 -28.58 -4.32
CA ALA A 92 23.51 -28.77 -3.09
C ALA A 92 24.39 -29.48 -2.05
N ASP A 93 24.58 -28.86 -0.88
CA ASP A 93 25.48 -29.34 0.18
C ASP A 93 26.82 -29.88 -0.37
N GLU A 94 27.49 -29.03 -1.17
CA GLU A 94 28.80 -29.29 -1.79
C GLU A 94 28.79 -30.35 -2.91
N LYS A 95 27.65 -30.97 -3.22
CA LYS A 95 27.50 -31.92 -4.32
C LYS A 95 26.87 -31.26 -5.54
N ALA A 96 27.58 -31.29 -6.67
CA ALA A 96 27.04 -30.83 -7.95
C ALA A 96 25.88 -31.75 -8.40
N LEU A 97 24.75 -31.15 -8.72
CA LEU A 97 23.58 -31.86 -9.25
C LEU A 97 23.72 -32.07 -10.76
N VAL A 98 23.13 -33.15 -11.26
CA VAL A 98 23.13 -33.46 -12.70
C VAL A 98 21.82 -32.96 -13.31
N GLY A 99 21.89 -31.88 -14.07
CA GLY A 99 20.72 -31.31 -14.75
C GLY A 99 20.33 -32.03 -16.03
N SER A 100 19.04 -31.97 -16.38
CA SER A 100 18.52 -32.43 -17.67
C SER A 100 17.42 -31.51 -18.19
N VAL A 101 17.39 -31.26 -19.51
CA VAL A 101 16.30 -30.54 -20.16
C VAL A 101 15.09 -31.46 -20.26
N VAL A 102 13.96 -31.03 -19.72
CA VAL A 102 12.70 -31.79 -19.67
C VAL A 102 11.80 -31.43 -20.86
N SER A 103 11.70 -30.14 -21.18
CA SER A 103 10.87 -29.66 -22.28
C SER A 103 11.41 -28.37 -22.88
N MET A 104 11.07 -28.13 -24.15
CA MET A 104 11.39 -26.91 -24.87
C MET A 104 10.31 -26.62 -25.90
N HIS A 105 9.79 -25.41 -25.92
CA HIS A 105 8.82 -24.99 -26.93
C HIS A 105 8.87 -23.47 -27.17
N GLY A 106 8.52 -23.07 -28.39
CA GLY A 106 8.30 -21.66 -28.72
C GLY A 106 6.94 -21.18 -28.22
N GLY A 107 6.79 -19.86 -28.08
CA GLY A 107 5.52 -19.22 -27.75
C GLY A 107 5.60 -17.70 -27.88
N LYS A 108 4.60 -17.02 -27.34
CA LYS A 108 4.60 -15.55 -27.20
C LYS A 108 4.85 -15.16 -25.75
N LYS A 109 5.39 -13.97 -25.53
CA LYS A 109 5.57 -13.37 -24.21
C LYS A 109 4.21 -13.22 -23.52
N ILE A 110 4.10 -13.74 -22.31
CA ILE A 110 2.94 -13.50 -21.45
C ILE A 110 3.06 -12.08 -20.90
N VAL A 111 2.21 -11.18 -21.39
CA VAL A 111 2.16 -9.79 -20.96
C VAL A 111 1.35 -9.69 -19.67
N ARG A 112 1.91 -8.96 -18.70
CA ARG A 112 1.35 -8.77 -17.37
C ARG A 112 1.16 -7.29 -17.10
N ASP A 113 0.18 -6.95 -16.27
CA ASP A 113 -0.01 -5.59 -15.80
C ASP A 113 1.27 -5.12 -15.06
N PRO A 114 1.85 -3.97 -15.41
CA PRO A 114 3.12 -3.54 -14.80
C PRO A 114 3.00 -3.16 -13.32
N LYS A 115 1.78 -2.90 -12.82
CA LYS A 115 1.50 -2.58 -11.42
C LYS A 115 1.09 -3.82 -10.62
N THR A 116 0.16 -4.62 -11.13
CA THR A 116 -0.39 -5.76 -10.38
C THR A 116 0.32 -7.08 -10.69
N TYR A 117 1.03 -7.16 -11.81
CA TYR A 117 1.64 -8.37 -12.38
C TYR A 117 0.64 -9.46 -12.78
N GLU A 118 -0.66 -9.15 -12.75
CA GLU A 118 -1.68 -10.07 -13.24
C GLU A 118 -1.54 -10.26 -14.75
N VAL A 119 -1.76 -11.49 -15.21
CA VAL A 119 -1.75 -11.81 -16.64
C VAL A 119 -2.84 -11.01 -17.34
N LEU A 120 -2.46 -10.18 -18.31
CA LEU A 120 -3.42 -9.39 -19.07
C LEU A 120 -4.37 -10.32 -19.84
N LYS A 121 -5.67 -10.08 -19.73
CA LYS A 121 -6.68 -10.80 -20.51
C LYS A 121 -7.55 -9.77 -21.23
N PRO A 122 -7.58 -9.75 -22.58
CA PRO A 122 -6.87 -10.63 -23.51
C PRO A 122 -5.36 -10.33 -23.63
N GLN A 123 -4.58 -11.32 -24.09
CA GLN A 123 -3.16 -11.13 -24.41
C GLN A 123 -3.00 -10.34 -25.72
N PRO A 124 -2.01 -9.42 -25.83
CA PRO A 124 -1.75 -8.67 -27.06
C PRO A 124 -1.39 -9.60 -28.23
N LYS A 125 -1.99 -9.37 -29.41
CA LYS A 125 -1.73 -10.19 -30.61
C LYS A 125 -0.27 -10.09 -31.09
N ASN A 126 0.37 -8.94 -30.87
CA ASN A 126 1.73 -8.60 -31.25
C ASN A 126 2.77 -8.87 -30.13
N ALA A 127 2.45 -9.70 -29.14
CA ALA A 127 3.42 -10.06 -28.10
C ALA A 127 4.69 -10.71 -28.71
N PRO A 128 5.90 -10.34 -28.25
CA PRO A 128 7.17 -10.87 -28.77
C PRO A 128 7.26 -12.39 -28.73
N ALA A 129 8.02 -12.99 -29.64
CA ALA A 129 8.33 -14.40 -29.60
C ALA A 129 9.22 -14.73 -28.39
N MET A 130 9.00 -15.89 -27.79
CA MET A 130 9.73 -16.39 -26.64
C MET A 130 10.06 -17.87 -26.82
N LEU A 131 11.17 -18.29 -26.22
CA LEU A 131 11.51 -19.70 -26.06
C LEU A 131 11.37 -20.09 -24.59
N TYR A 132 10.62 -21.14 -24.32
CA TYR A 132 10.42 -21.69 -22.99
C TYR A 132 11.23 -22.98 -22.83
N ILE A 133 12.01 -23.08 -21.76
CA ILE A 133 12.85 -24.26 -21.46
C ILE A 133 12.62 -24.69 -20.01
N SER A 134 12.33 -25.97 -19.79
CA SER A 134 12.26 -26.56 -18.45
C SER A 134 13.47 -27.46 -18.21
N ILE A 135 14.12 -27.29 -17.07
CA ILE A 135 15.32 -28.03 -16.67
C ILE A 135 15.14 -28.55 -15.25
N ASP A 136 15.34 -29.85 -15.04
CA ASP A 136 15.27 -30.46 -13.71
C ASP A 136 16.67 -30.87 -13.22
N TYR A 137 16.95 -30.57 -11.94
CA TYR A 137 18.14 -30.97 -11.18
C TYR A 137 17.68 -31.79 -9.97
N PRO A 138 17.59 -33.13 -10.07
CA PRO A 138 17.19 -33.97 -8.95
C PRO A 138 18.21 -33.90 -7.82
N PHE A 139 17.74 -33.97 -6.57
CA PHE A 139 18.63 -34.05 -5.43
C PHE A 139 19.27 -35.44 -5.30
N VAL A 140 20.52 -35.44 -4.86
CA VAL A 140 21.28 -36.66 -4.54
C VAL A 140 21.16 -37.02 -3.06
N SER A 141 20.83 -36.03 -2.21
CA SER A 141 20.57 -36.18 -0.78
C SER A 141 19.23 -35.56 -0.45
N GLU A 142 18.47 -36.19 0.45
CA GLU A 142 17.22 -35.62 0.93
C GLU A 142 17.47 -34.29 1.66
N LYS A 143 16.64 -33.30 1.34
CA LYS A 143 16.52 -32.03 2.06
C LYS A 143 17.86 -31.30 2.30
N PRO A 144 18.58 -30.89 1.24
CA PRO A 144 19.84 -30.17 1.38
C PRO A 144 19.68 -28.86 2.15
N LYS A 145 20.67 -28.46 2.95
CA LYS A 145 20.60 -27.23 3.75
C LYS A 145 21.05 -25.99 2.98
N LYS A 146 21.95 -26.16 2.01
CA LYS A 146 22.56 -25.09 1.24
C LYS A 146 22.49 -25.40 -0.24
N ILE A 147 22.15 -24.39 -1.04
CA ILE A 147 22.17 -24.43 -2.50
C ILE A 147 23.02 -23.28 -3.02
N ASP A 148 23.95 -23.57 -3.93
CA ASP A 148 24.58 -22.58 -4.79
C ASP A 148 23.96 -22.67 -6.20
N LEU A 149 23.38 -21.57 -6.66
CA LEU A 149 22.93 -21.37 -8.04
C LEU A 149 24.08 -20.72 -8.81
N ILE A 150 24.54 -21.34 -9.90
CA ILE A 150 25.70 -20.86 -10.65
C ILE A 150 25.33 -20.69 -12.12
N PHE A 151 25.57 -19.48 -12.64
CA PHE A 151 25.36 -19.13 -14.04
C PHE A 151 26.58 -18.41 -14.63
N GLN A 152 27.35 -19.07 -15.48
CA GLN A 152 28.53 -18.56 -16.18
C GLN A 152 28.24 -18.22 -17.65
N GLY A 153 27.07 -17.66 -17.93
CA GLY A 153 26.69 -17.17 -19.26
C GLY A 153 26.75 -15.64 -19.35
N ASN A 154 26.64 -15.13 -20.57
CA ASN A 154 26.63 -13.69 -20.86
C ASN A 154 25.20 -13.10 -20.93
N ALA A 155 24.17 -13.94 -20.74
CA ALA A 155 22.79 -13.50 -20.73
C ALA A 155 22.47 -12.69 -19.47
N THR A 156 21.72 -11.62 -19.64
CA THR A 156 21.12 -10.92 -18.50
C THR A 156 19.74 -11.51 -18.24
N LEU A 157 19.57 -12.15 -17.08
CA LEU A 157 18.31 -12.78 -16.69
C LEU A 157 17.75 -12.10 -15.44
N GLY A 158 16.47 -11.74 -15.49
CA GLY A 158 15.70 -11.60 -14.25
C GLY A 158 15.50 -12.97 -13.63
N PHE A 159 15.44 -13.08 -12.31
CA PHE A 159 15.14 -14.35 -11.64
C PHE A 159 14.34 -14.18 -10.36
N ILE A 160 13.66 -15.27 -10.02
CA ILE A 160 12.92 -15.46 -8.78
C ILE A 160 13.05 -16.92 -8.35
N LEU A 161 13.10 -17.16 -7.04
CA LEU A 161 13.14 -18.50 -6.47
C LEU A 161 11.97 -18.73 -5.51
N TYR A 162 11.38 -19.92 -5.65
CA TYR A 162 10.38 -20.48 -4.76
C TYR A 162 10.98 -21.68 -4.03
N HIS A 163 10.80 -21.73 -2.71
CA HIS A 163 11.02 -22.94 -1.93
C HIS A 163 9.67 -23.51 -1.52
N LYS A 164 9.35 -24.71 -2.02
CA LYS A 164 7.98 -25.22 -2.10
C LYS A 164 7.12 -24.19 -2.85
N LYS A 165 6.17 -23.56 -2.17
CA LYS A 165 5.32 -22.52 -2.74
C LYS A 165 5.64 -21.12 -2.21
N GLN A 166 6.61 -21.00 -1.31
CA GLN A 166 7.02 -19.72 -0.72
C GLN A 166 8.06 -19.02 -1.58
N VAL A 167 7.78 -17.77 -1.98
CA VAL A 167 8.77 -16.88 -2.61
C VAL A 167 9.90 -16.58 -1.63
N VAL A 168 11.15 -16.76 -2.07
CA VAL A 168 12.35 -16.52 -1.26
C VAL A 168 12.93 -15.13 -1.48
N ASN A 169 12.85 -14.61 -2.70
CA ASN A 169 13.36 -13.29 -3.09
C ASN A 169 12.36 -12.53 -3.97
N ASP A 170 12.42 -11.20 -3.89
CA ASP A 170 11.81 -10.35 -4.92
C ASP A 170 12.60 -10.48 -6.23
N PHE A 171 12.01 -10.06 -7.36
CA PHE A 171 12.70 -10.13 -8.65
C PHE A 171 14.08 -9.49 -8.59
N ALA A 172 15.09 -10.23 -9.05
CA ALA A 172 16.47 -9.77 -9.08
C ALA A 172 17.18 -10.18 -10.37
N TYR A 173 18.37 -9.63 -10.63
CA TYR A 173 19.21 -10.14 -11.71
C TYR A 173 20.03 -11.33 -11.24
N LEU A 174 20.12 -12.36 -12.09
CA LEU A 174 20.89 -13.56 -11.78
C LEU A 174 22.39 -13.25 -11.90
N ASN A 175 23.08 -13.17 -10.77
CA ASN A 175 24.53 -13.03 -10.72
C ASN A 175 25.22 -14.40 -10.95
N PRO A 176 26.54 -14.41 -11.25
CA PRO A 176 27.25 -15.65 -11.55
C PRO A 176 27.18 -16.73 -10.48
N LYS A 177 27.05 -16.33 -9.21
CA LYS A 177 26.85 -17.24 -8.09
C LYS A 177 25.87 -16.62 -7.09
N GLN A 178 24.91 -17.41 -6.63
CA GLN A 178 24.00 -17.06 -5.53
C GLN A 178 23.93 -18.21 -4.53
N THR A 179 24.09 -17.91 -3.25
CA THR A 179 24.03 -18.92 -2.18
C THR A 179 22.75 -18.75 -1.38
N LEU A 180 21.98 -19.84 -1.28
CA LEU A 180 20.71 -19.95 -0.59
C LEU A 180 20.85 -20.90 0.61
N SER A 181 20.35 -20.48 1.76
CA SER A 181 20.10 -21.35 2.91
C SER A 181 18.64 -21.80 2.90
N LEU A 182 18.40 -23.10 3.08
CA LEU A 182 17.07 -23.68 3.10
C LEU A 182 16.61 -24.00 4.52
N ASN A 183 15.34 -23.69 4.80
CA ASN A 183 14.62 -24.16 5.97
C ASN A 183 13.45 -25.06 5.52
N TRP A 184 13.61 -26.38 5.69
CA TRP A 184 12.61 -27.38 5.27
C TRP A 184 11.40 -27.48 6.19
N GLU A 185 11.54 -27.08 7.46
CA GLU A 185 10.46 -27.02 8.45
C GLU A 185 9.53 -25.85 8.13
N ASP A 186 10.09 -24.69 7.78
CA ASP A 186 9.34 -23.51 7.39
C ASP A 186 10.06 -22.75 6.27
N PRO A 187 9.63 -22.95 5.00
CA PRO A 187 10.22 -22.31 3.81
C PRO A 187 10.28 -20.79 3.87
N PHE A 188 9.48 -20.14 4.71
CA PHE A 188 9.53 -18.71 4.94
C PHE A 188 10.92 -18.24 5.37
N TYR A 189 11.62 -19.04 6.17
CA TYR A 189 12.96 -18.70 6.67
C TYR A 189 14.09 -19.14 5.73
N SER A 190 13.77 -19.72 4.57
CA SER A 190 14.77 -19.84 3.50
C SER A 190 15.16 -18.45 2.99
N GLY A 191 16.45 -18.25 2.73
CA GLY A 191 16.95 -16.94 2.34
C GLY A 191 18.34 -16.98 1.73
N PHE A 192 18.58 -16.07 0.80
CA PHE A 192 19.91 -15.86 0.24
C PHE A 192 20.83 -15.22 1.26
N THR A 193 22.12 -15.54 1.18
CA THR A 193 23.16 -14.89 1.99
C THR A 193 23.35 -13.42 1.61
N SER A 194 23.06 -13.07 0.34
CA SER A 194 23.11 -11.70 -0.14
C SER A 194 21.97 -10.85 0.41
N ASN A 195 22.32 -9.67 0.94
CA ASN A 195 21.34 -8.68 1.38
C ASN A 195 20.48 -8.11 0.24
N THR A 196 20.99 -8.11 -1.00
CA THR A 196 20.29 -7.55 -2.18
C THR A 196 19.17 -8.45 -2.71
N LEU A 197 19.09 -9.70 -2.24
CA LEU A 197 18.10 -10.68 -2.65
C LEU A 197 17.01 -10.92 -1.60
N LYS A 198 16.97 -10.11 -0.55
CA LYS A 198 15.95 -10.25 0.48
C LYS A 198 14.61 -9.77 -0.07
N ARG A 199 13.56 -10.59 0.06
CA ARG A 199 12.20 -10.16 -0.21
C ARG A 199 11.77 -9.04 0.74
N LEU A 200 10.87 -8.17 0.29
CA LEU A 200 10.30 -7.07 1.06
C LEU A 200 9.61 -7.58 2.34
N TYR A 201 8.70 -8.53 2.18
CA TYR A 201 7.94 -9.15 3.26
C TYR A 201 8.65 -10.39 3.83
N ARG A 202 9.81 -10.17 4.43
CA ARG A 202 10.67 -11.22 5.01
C ARG A 202 10.46 -11.47 6.50
N TYR A 203 9.68 -10.62 7.18
CA TYR A 203 9.42 -10.74 8.61
C TYR A 203 8.06 -11.38 8.82
N PRO A 204 7.93 -12.32 9.78
CA PRO A 204 6.65 -12.98 10.07
C PRO A 204 5.60 -12.00 10.60
N GLN A 205 6.06 -10.89 11.17
CA GLN A 205 5.25 -9.81 11.67
C GLN A 205 5.88 -8.45 11.32
N MET A 206 5.05 -7.47 11.00
CA MET A 206 5.38 -6.05 10.87
C MET A 206 4.36 -5.24 11.66
N VAL A 207 4.80 -4.17 12.32
CA VAL A 207 3.92 -3.31 13.13
C VAL A 207 4.06 -1.85 12.68
N TYR A 208 2.94 -1.15 12.63
CA TYR A 208 2.83 0.24 12.21
C TYR A 208 2.01 1.02 13.22
N LEU A 209 2.51 2.14 13.68
CA LEU A 209 1.81 3.06 14.57
C LEU A 209 1.56 4.36 13.82
N TYR A 210 0.30 4.76 13.69
CA TYR A 210 -0.08 6.05 13.16
C TYR A 210 -0.62 6.91 14.29
N VAL A 211 -0.06 8.12 14.43
CA VAL A 211 -0.42 9.07 15.47
C VAL A 211 -1.01 10.31 14.82
N GLU A 212 -2.32 10.47 14.94
CA GLU A 212 -3.07 11.61 14.41
C GLU A 212 -3.75 12.38 15.56
N PRO A 213 -4.17 13.65 15.34
CA PRO A 213 -4.76 14.47 16.39
C PRO A 213 -6.03 13.92 17.05
N ARG A 214 -6.76 13.02 16.38
CA ARG A 214 -8.01 12.40 16.88
C ARG A 214 -8.04 10.88 16.78
N LEU A 215 -6.94 10.27 16.33
CA LEU A 215 -6.85 8.84 16.09
C LEU A 215 -5.43 8.37 16.34
N VAL A 216 -5.26 7.40 17.22
CA VAL A 216 -4.09 6.53 17.21
C VAL A 216 -4.49 5.23 16.55
N LYS A 217 -3.69 4.74 15.61
CA LYS A 217 -3.94 3.48 14.93
C LYS A 217 -2.72 2.59 15.02
N LEU A 218 -2.89 1.41 15.59
CA LEU A 218 -1.86 0.38 15.67
C LEU A 218 -2.23 -0.73 14.71
N GLU A 219 -1.43 -0.91 13.66
CA GLU A 219 -1.62 -1.94 12.67
C GLU A 219 -0.53 -2.99 12.76
N SER A 220 -0.88 -4.25 12.56
CA SER A 220 0.09 -5.33 12.41
C SER A 220 -0.25 -6.20 11.22
N LEU A 221 0.76 -6.62 10.47
CA LEU A 221 0.67 -7.65 9.45
C LEU A 221 1.40 -8.87 9.95
N THR A 222 0.68 -9.97 10.20
CA THR A 222 1.24 -11.21 10.75
C THR A 222 0.89 -12.39 9.85
N ARG A 223 1.80 -13.35 9.61
CA ARG A 223 1.46 -14.54 8.80
C ARG A 223 0.25 -15.29 9.36
N LEU A 224 -0.56 -15.89 8.51
CA LEU A 224 -1.73 -16.67 8.92
C LEU A 224 -1.35 -17.83 9.88
N LYS A 225 -0.28 -18.56 9.56
CA LYS A 225 0.24 -19.64 10.43
C LYS A 225 0.57 -19.13 11.84
N ASP A 226 1.20 -17.97 11.90
CA ASP A 226 1.65 -17.34 13.15
C ASP A 226 0.48 -16.80 13.97
N ILE A 227 -0.54 -16.22 13.34
CA ILE A 227 -1.72 -15.74 14.07
C ILE A 227 -2.56 -16.88 14.65
N VAL A 228 -2.66 -18.00 13.92
CA VAL A 228 -3.36 -19.20 14.38
C VAL A 228 -2.64 -19.80 15.60
N GLU A 229 -1.30 -19.86 15.56
CA GLU A 229 -0.47 -20.29 16.69
C GLU A 229 -0.63 -19.32 17.89
N LEU A 230 -0.49 -18.01 17.65
CA LEU A 230 -0.60 -16.97 18.69
C LEU A 230 -1.91 -17.04 19.45
N THR A 231 -3.00 -17.07 18.70
CA THR A 231 -4.35 -16.98 19.26
C THR A 231 -4.87 -18.35 19.71
N SER A 232 -4.06 -19.41 19.56
CA SER A 232 -4.45 -20.80 19.84
C SER A 232 -5.74 -21.22 19.10
N PHE A 233 -5.92 -20.71 17.88
CA PHE A 233 -7.10 -21.05 17.07
C PHE A 233 -7.00 -22.49 16.57
N THR A 234 -7.94 -23.33 16.98
CA THR A 234 -7.85 -24.79 16.77
C THR A 234 -8.40 -25.28 15.43
N SER A 235 -9.00 -24.40 14.64
CA SER A 235 -9.66 -24.77 13.38
C SER A 235 -8.83 -24.39 12.16
N SER A 236 -8.85 -25.23 11.13
CA SER A 236 -8.15 -24.92 9.87
C SER A 236 -8.93 -23.88 9.05
N PRO A 237 -8.33 -22.72 8.70
CA PRO A 237 -9.01 -21.64 7.99
C PRO A 237 -9.07 -21.91 6.47
N LYS A 238 -9.77 -22.96 6.05
CA LYS A 238 -9.80 -23.44 4.64
C LYS A 238 -10.99 -22.95 3.81
N ASN A 239 -11.97 -22.30 4.43
CA ASN A 239 -13.17 -21.81 3.77
C ASN A 239 -13.64 -20.48 4.41
N SER A 240 -14.60 -19.82 3.76
CA SER A 240 -15.11 -18.51 4.19
C SER A 240 -15.74 -18.53 5.59
N GLU A 241 -16.43 -19.60 5.97
CA GLU A 241 -17.03 -19.72 7.31
C GLU A 241 -15.97 -19.77 8.41
N ARG A 242 -14.92 -20.57 8.21
CA ARG A 242 -13.79 -20.68 9.14
C ARG A 242 -12.97 -19.40 9.19
N LEU A 243 -12.91 -18.63 8.11
CA LEU A 243 -12.28 -17.31 8.11
C LEU A 243 -13.05 -16.30 8.95
N ASN A 244 -14.37 -16.27 8.83
CA ASN A 244 -15.19 -15.38 9.64
C ASN A 244 -15.02 -15.72 11.13
N ALA A 245 -14.97 -17.03 11.46
CA ALA A 245 -14.69 -17.49 12.81
C ALA A 245 -13.28 -17.10 13.30
N LEU A 246 -12.26 -17.21 12.44
CA LEU A 246 -10.90 -16.75 12.79
C LEU A 246 -10.87 -15.23 12.97
N GLN A 247 -11.55 -14.47 12.11
CA GLN A 247 -11.63 -13.02 12.20
C GLN A 247 -12.28 -12.59 13.52
N GLU A 248 -13.41 -13.18 13.90
CA GLU A 248 -14.06 -12.92 15.19
C GLU A 248 -13.16 -13.31 16.36
N HIS A 249 -12.50 -14.47 16.27
CA HIS A 249 -11.55 -14.93 17.29
C HIS A 249 -10.38 -13.96 17.48
N VAL A 250 -9.77 -13.49 16.39
CA VAL A 250 -8.70 -12.50 16.41
C VAL A 250 -9.19 -11.17 16.96
N GLN A 251 -10.38 -10.69 16.55
CA GLN A 251 -10.96 -9.46 17.10
C GLN A 251 -11.17 -9.55 18.61
N ASN A 252 -11.63 -10.69 19.13
CA ASN A 252 -11.80 -10.89 20.57
C ASN A 252 -10.46 -10.94 21.30
N TYR A 253 -9.48 -11.68 20.77
CA TYR A 253 -8.13 -11.76 21.32
C TYR A 253 -7.49 -10.37 21.49
N PHE A 254 -7.56 -9.52 20.46
CA PHE A 254 -6.97 -8.17 20.52
C PHE A 254 -7.83 -7.14 21.27
N ARG A 255 -9.10 -7.43 21.57
CA ARG A 255 -9.92 -6.54 22.42
C ARG A 255 -9.47 -6.58 23.88
N GLU A 256 -8.93 -7.73 24.30
CA GLU A 256 -8.39 -7.95 25.64
C GLU A 256 -6.90 -7.57 25.75
N ASP A 257 -6.27 -7.19 24.64
CA ASP A 257 -4.85 -6.82 24.59
C ASP A 257 -4.59 -5.47 25.29
N ASP A 258 -3.64 -5.46 26.22
CA ASP A 258 -3.22 -4.28 26.99
C ASP A 258 -1.88 -3.70 26.53
N ALA A 259 -1.40 -4.13 25.35
CA ALA A 259 -0.09 -3.80 24.81
C ALA A 259 0.16 -2.31 24.54
N LEU A 260 -0.88 -1.46 24.48
CA LEU A 260 -0.75 -0.04 24.15
C LEU A 260 -1.10 0.86 25.33
N LEU A 261 -0.15 1.72 25.68
CA LEU A 261 -0.33 2.85 26.58
C LEU A 261 -0.39 4.14 25.77
N ILE A 262 -1.41 4.96 25.99
CA ILE A 262 -1.53 6.31 25.41
C ILE A 262 -1.53 7.29 26.59
N ASN A 263 -0.61 8.24 26.61
CA ASN A 263 -0.41 9.16 27.74
C ASN A 263 -0.25 8.41 29.08
N THR A 264 0.54 7.34 29.09
CA THR A 264 0.76 6.45 30.26
C THR A 264 -0.52 5.75 30.78
N GLN A 265 -1.61 5.74 30.01
CA GLN A 265 -2.86 5.06 30.39
C GLN A 265 -3.14 3.88 29.46
N HIS A 266 -3.52 2.74 30.04
CA HIS A 266 -4.03 1.61 29.28
C HIS A 266 -5.33 2.03 28.58
N THR A 267 -5.36 1.82 27.27
CA THR A 267 -6.50 2.20 26.43
C THR A 267 -6.91 0.97 25.64
N GLN A 268 -8.20 0.61 25.70
CA GLN A 268 -8.76 -0.42 24.83
C GLN A 268 -9.06 0.18 23.46
N ALA A 269 -8.96 -0.64 22.41
CA ALA A 269 -9.28 -0.20 21.06
C ALA A 269 -10.78 0.07 20.93
N ASP A 270 -11.15 1.25 20.42
CA ASP A 270 -12.54 1.59 20.08
C ASP A 270 -13.04 0.75 18.89
N LYS A 271 -12.14 0.36 17.99
CA LYS A 271 -12.47 -0.47 16.82
C LYS A 271 -11.30 -1.38 16.44
N ILE A 272 -11.60 -2.62 16.08
CA ILE A 272 -10.63 -3.60 15.57
C ILE A 272 -11.12 -4.14 14.22
N ILE A 273 -10.30 -3.97 13.20
CA ILE A 273 -10.54 -4.45 11.84
C ILE A 273 -9.53 -5.56 11.56
N VAL A 274 -9.99 -6.65 10.95
CA VAL A 274 -9.15 -7.78 10.54
C VAL A 274 -9.37 -8.03 9.05
N ASP A 275 -8.28 -8.00 8.30
CA ASP A 275 -8.26 -8.20 6.85
C ASP A 275 -7.24 -9.28 6.46
N TYR A 276 -7.46 -9.93 5.32
CA TYR A 276 -6.57 -10.97 4.80
C TYR A 276 -5.84 -10.46 3.56
N PHE A 277 -4.53 -10.71 3.51
CA PHE A 277 -3.65 -10.26 2.43
C PHE A 277 -2.89 -11.43 1.84
N GLU A 278 -2.83 -11.52 0.51
CA GLU A 278 -1.80 -12.28 -0.17
C GLU A 278 -0.57 -11.41 -0.35
N VAL A 279 0.57 -11.91 0.13
CA VAL A 279 1.87 -11.34 -0.16
C VAL A 279 2.39 -11.95 -1.44
N SER A 280 2.59 -11.11 -2.45
CA SER A 280 3.19 -11.49 -3.72
C SER A 280 4.39 -10.61 -4.07
N THR A 281 5.02 -10.90 -5.20
CA THR A 281 6.13 -10.12 -5.74
C THR A 281 5.74 -8.70 -6.18
N SER A 282 4.45 -8.42 -6.35
CA SER A 282 3.92 -7.09 -6.68
C SER A 282 3.40 -6.33 -5.45
N GLY A 283 3.52 -6.91 -4.25
CA GLY A 283 3.09 -6.31 -2.99
C GLY A 283 1.93 -7.05 -2.32
N LEU A 284 1.20 -6.33 -1.47
CA LEU A 284 0.03 -6.85 -0.75
C LEU A 284 -1.22 -6.80 -1.63
N LYS A 285 -2.01 -7.86 -1.62
CA LYS A 285 -3.33 -7.86 -2.25
C LYS A 285 -4.37 -8.29 -1.23
N ILE A 286 -5.43 -7.51 -1.05
CA ILE A 286 -6.55 -7.93 -0.21
C ILE A 286 -7.22 -9.14 -0.84
N LEU A 287 -7.55 -10.11 0.01
CA LEU A 287 -8.21 -11.33 -0.38
C LEU A 287 -9.69 -11.28 -0.01
N ASP A 288 -10.53 -11.20 -1.03
CA ASP A 288 -11.98 -11.40 -0.88
C ASP A 288 -12.32 -12.89 -0.71
N ASN A 289 -11.44 -13.79 -1.19
CA ASN A 289 -11.60 -15.24 -1.06
C ASN A 289 -10.24 -15.95 -1.00
N ILE A 290 -9.90 -16.53 0.15
CA ILE A 290 -8.61 -17.22 0.35
C ILE A 290 -8.54 -18.62 -0.25
N SER A 291 -9.67 -19.23 -0.64
CA SER A 291 -9.71 -20.64 -1.07
C SER A 291 -8.89 -20.92 -2.33
N GLN A 292 -8.52 -19.86 -3.06
CA GLN A 292 -7.70 -19.92 -4.27
C GLN A 292 -6.22 -19.56 -4.03
N VAL A 293 -5.86 -19.22 -2.79
CA VAL A 293 -4.53 -18.73 -2.42
C VAL A 293 -3.82 -19.74 -1.54
N ASN A 294 -2.50 -19.78 -1.65
CA ASN A 294 -1.69 -20.63 -0.79
C ASN A 294 -1.67 -20.07 0.64
N GLU A 295 -2.04 -20.88 1.64
CA GLU A 295 -2.04 -20.47 3.05
C GLU A 295 -0.68 -19.92 3.52
N GLU A 296 0.43 -20.41 2.96
CA GLU A 296 1.79 -19.95 3.31
C GLU A 296 2.07 -18.49 2.90
N THR A 297 1.32 -17.93 1.93
CA THR A 297 1.50 -16.56 1.44
C THR A 297 0.49 -15.57 2.07
N ILE A 298 -0.39 -16.06 2.95
CA ILE A 298 -1.42 -15.24 3.58
C ILE A 298 -0.88 -14.55 4.82
N TYR A 299 -1.13 -13.25 4.91
CA TYR A 299 -0.98 -12.43 6.10
C TYR A 299 -2.36 -11.98 6.58
N VAL A 300 -2.48 -11.87 7.90
CA VAL A 300 -3.62 -11.29 8.60
C VAL A 300 -3.19 -9.90 9.05
N GLY A 301 -3.88 -8.90 8.51
CA GLY A 301 -3.75 -7.52 8.94
C GLY A 301 -4.74 -7.24 10.05
N ILE A 302 -4.25 -6.70 11.17
CA ILE A 302 -5.05 -6.30 12.32
C ILE A 302 -4.86 -4.80 12.49
N SER A 303 -5.95 -4.03 12.47
CA SER A 303 -5.96 -2.57 12.65
C SER A 303 -6.75 -2.22 13.90
N GLN A 304 -6.05 -1.79 14.95
CA GLN A 304 -6.62 -1.34 16.22
C GLN A 304 -6.68 0.19 16.22
N GLN A 305 -7.87 0.75 16.41
CA GLN A 305 -8.12 2.19 16.37
C GLN A 305 -8.52 2.69 17.76
N TYR A 306 -7.85 3.76 18.19
CA TYR A 306 -8.06 4.41 19.48
C TYR A 306 -8.40 5.88 19.23
N TYR A 307 -9.63 6.28 19.51
CA TYR A 307 -10.11 7.64 19.34
C TYR A 307 -9.67 8.51 20.51
N VAL A 308 -8.78 9.45 20.22
CA VAL A 308 -8.24 10.40 21.19
C VAL A 308 -8.83 11.79 21.01
N ASN A 309 -8.89 12.59 22.07
CA ASN A 309 -9.46 13.94 22.01
C ASN A 309 -8.47 14.99 21.48
N LYS A 310 -7.17 14.70 21.55
CA LYS A 310 -6.07 15.55 21.09
C LYS A 310 -4.86 14.69 20.76
N LEU A 311 -3.89 15.28 20.07
CA LEU A 311 -2.63 14.61 19.78
C LEU A 311 -1.96 14.14 21.09
N PRO A 312 -1.65 12.83 21.24
CA PRO A 312 -1.00 12.31 22.44
C PRO A 312 0.35 12.96 22.71
N GLN A 313 0.82 12.88 23.95
CA GLN A 313 2.15 13.32 24.37
C GLN A 313 3.15 12.16 24.40
N ASP A 314 2.69 10.97 24.77
CA ASP A 314 3.47 9.74 24.74
C ASP A 314 2.60 8.56 24.32
N ILE A 315 3.22 7.60 23.63
CA ILE A 315 2.66 6.30 23.33
C ILE A 315 3.72 5.24 23.63
N GLN A 316 3.34 4.18 24.33
CA GLN A 316 4.21 3.02 24.52
C GLN A 316 3.50 1.78 23.99
N TYR A 317 4.17 1.06 23.10
CA TYR A 317 3.71 -0.22 22.59
C TYR A 317 4.64 -1.31 23.09
N LYS A 318 4.07 -2.30 23.79
CA LYS A 318 4.79 -3.49 24.22
C LYS A 318 4.51 -4.63 23.24
N TRP A 319 5.54 -5.05 22.52
CA TRP A 319 5.48 -6.21 21.67
C TRP A 319 5.33 -7.48 22.54
N GLN A 320 4.11 -8.03 22.56
CA GLN A 320 3.80 -9.24 23.32
C GLN A 320 4.05 -10.52 22.49
N TYR A 321 4.22 -10.39 21.17
CA TYR A 321 4.36 -11.50 20.25
C TYR A 321 5.80 -12.00 20.12
N LEU A 322 6.34 -12.56 21.21
CA LEU A 322 7.71 -13.09 21.27
C LEU A 322 7.80 -14.44 20.56
N TYR A 323 7.73 -14.47 19.23
CA TYR A 323 8.11 -15.66 18.49
C TYR A 323 9.60 -15.94 18.75
N LYS A 324 9.91 -16.98 19.54
CA LYS A 324 11.28 -17.33 19.97
C LYS A 324 12.28 -17.51 18.82
N LYS A 325 11.80 -17.60 17.56
CA LYS A 325 12.64 -17.80 16.37
C LYS A 325 13.14 -16.50 15.71
N ILE A 326 12.67 -15.31 16.10
CA ILE A 326 13.17 -14.04 15.55
C ILE A 326 13.63 -13.04 16.63
N PRO A 327 14.84 -12.45 16.48
CA PRO A 327 15.38 -11.54 17.48
C PRO A 327 14.77 -10.14 17.44
N LYS A 328 14.05 -9.79 16.35
CA LYS A 328 13.44 -8.48 16.15
C LYS A 328 12.36 -8.47 15.07
N ILE A 329 11.45 -7.51 15.17
CA ILE A 329 10.46 -7.17 14.14
C ILE A 329 10.62 -5.73 13.65
N PRO A 330 10.33 -5.45 12.38
CA PRO A 330 10.23 -4.08 11.89
C PRO A 330 9.03 -3.37 12.53
N PHE A 331 9.26 -2.12 12.90
CA PHE A 331 8.25 -1.23 13.44
C PHE A 331 8.35 0.12 12.73
N SER A 332 7.25 0.79 12.42
CA SER A 332 7.28 2.17 11.94
C SER A 332 6.24 3.00 12.68
N ALA A 333 6.66 4.08 13.32
CA ALA A 333 5.74 5.12 13.78
C ALA A 333 5.60 6.18 12.70
N GLU A 334 4.42 6.73 12.50
CA GLU A 334 4.19 7.87 11.63
C GLU A 334 3.30 8.87 12.37
N ASP A 335 3.76 10.11 12.42
CA ASP A 335 3.04 11.22 13.01
C ASP A 335 2.88 12.35 11.98
N PRO A 336 2.35 13.54 12.33
CA PRO A 336 2.17 14.62 11.38
C PRO A 336 3.46 15.24 10.81
N VAL A 337 4.65 14.81 11.24
CA VAL A 337 5.97 15.22 10.70
C VAL A 337 6.53 14.18 9.73
N GLY A 338 6.18 12.90 9.89
CA GLY A 338 6.51 11.85 8.93
C GLY A 338 6.76 10.48 9.57
N PRO A 339 7.21 9.50 8.77
CA PRO A 339 7.49 8.15 9.24
C PRO A 339 8.88 8.01 9.88
N TYR A 340 8.95 7.19 10.92
CA TYR A 340 10.12 6.82 11.71
C TYR A 340 10.26 5.29 11.72
N PRO A 341 11.03 4.71 10.77
CA PRO A 341 11.27 3.29 10.75
C PRO A 341 12.23 2.89 11.87
N SER A 342 11.94 1.77 12.53
CA SER A 342 12.72 1.21 13.63
C SER A 342 12.57 -0.32 13.68
N PHE A 343 13.13 -0.93 14.72
CA PHE A 343 12.94 -2.33 15.08
C PHE A 343 12.57 -2.43 16.55
N ILE A 344 11.67 -3.36 16.88
CA ILE A 344 11.48 -3.82 18.26
C ILE A 344 12.27 -5.11 18.41
N TYR A 345 13.05 -5.21 19.47
CA TYR A 345 13.91 -6.37 19.73
C TYR A 345 13.28 -7.29 20.77
N GLN A 346 13.67 -8.56 20.78
CA GLN A 346 13.14 -9.53 21.72
C GLN A 346 13.58 -9.25 23.17
N ASP A 347 14.78 -8.73 23.35
CA ASP A 347 15.37 -8.33 24.63
C ASP A 347 14.96 -6.91 25.08
N ASP A 348 14.45 -6.09 24.15
CA ASP A 348 13.83 -4.79 24.41
C ASP A 348 12.48 -4.70 23.68
N PRO A 349 11.42 -5.31 24.23
CA PRO A 349 10.14 -5.47 23.55
C PRO A 349 9.25 -4.20 23.64
N VAL A 350 9.78 -3.06 24.08
CA VAL A 350 8.99 -1.84 24.27
C VAL A 350 9.41 -0.78 23.26
N PHE A 351 8.47 -0.36 22.44
CA PHE A 351 8.61 0.84 21.63
C PHE A 351 8.00 2.05 22.35
N ARG A 352 8.64 3.21 22.22
CA ARG A 352 8.15 4.49 22.76
C ARG A 352 8.14 5.54 21.67
N TRP A 353 7.01 6.24 21.56
CA TRP A 353 6.87 7.46 20.78
C TRP A 353 6.59 8.62 21.72
N GLU A 354 7.23 9.75 21.47
CA GLU A 354 7.08 10.98 22.24
C GLU A 354 6.74 12.13 21.28
N ASN A 355 5.83 12.99 21.71
CA ASN A 355 5.43 14.15 20.93
C ASN A 355 6.49 15.25 21.01
N LEU A 356 7.26 15.42 19.94
CA LEU A 356 8.25 16.50 19.81
C LEU A 356 7.74 17.69 18.97
N ILE A 357 6.45 17.72 18.63
CA ILE A 357 5.84 18.72 17.76
C ILE A 357 5.53 19.99 18.59
N LYS A 358 6.32 21.05 18.38
CA LYS A 358 6.22 22.30 19.14
C LYS A 358 5.16 23.28 18.60
N ASP A 359 4.96 23.30 17.28
CA ASP A 359 4.23 24.39 16.59
C ASP A 359 3.14 23.87 15.63
N LYS A 360 2.18 23.08 16.13
CA LYS A 360 0.93 22.83 15.38
C LYS A 360 -0.24 23.42 16.12
N THR A 361 -0.77 24.54 15.60
CA THR A 361 -2.09 25.02 16.01
C THR A 361 -3.12 23.95 15.66
N GLU A 362 -3.92 23.54 16.64
CA GLU A 362 -5.03 22.64 16.34
C GLU A 362 -5.93 23.31 15.28
N PRO A 363 -6.32 22.58 14.23
CA PRO A 363 -7.21 23.11 13.22
C PRO A 363 -8.56 23.43 13.88
N LYS A 364 -9.08 24.61 13.61
CA LYS A 364 -10.34 25.12 14.18
C LYS A 364 -11.24 25.58 13.05
N ILE A 365 -12.53 25.32 13.21
CA ILE A 365 -13.57 25.89 12.34
C ILE A 365 -13.62 27.40 12.60
N ILE A 366 -13.53 28.17 11.52
CA ILE A 366 -13.57 29.64 11.56
C ILE A 366 -14.88 30.10 10.91
N PRO A 367 -15.68 30.96 11.56
CA PRO A 367 -16.89 31.48 10.93
C PRO A 367 -16.62 32.14 9.58
N VAL A 368 -17.39 31.75 8.55
CA VAL A 368 -17.24 32.28 7.19
C VAL A 368 -18.05 33.56 7.08
N ARG A 369 -17.37 34.70 7.18
CA ARG A 369 -17.98 36.04 7.14
C ARG A 369 -17.56 36.77 5.88
N THR A 370 -18.50 36.94 4.95
CA THR A 370 -18.31 37.71 3.72
C THR A 370 -19.45 38.69 3.59
N LYS A 371 -19.13 40.00 3.59
CA LYS A 371 -20.14 41.05 3.45
C LYS A 371 -20.77 40.98 2.07
N THR A 372 -22.07 40.71 2.02
CA THR A 372 -22.88 40.81 0.81
C THR A 372 -23.93 41.90 1.00
N GLY A 373 -24.21 42.65 -0.07
CA GLY A 373 -25.18 43.74 -0.06
C GLY A 373 -24.82 44.93 0.85
N VAL A 374 -25.84 45.65 1.31
CA VAL A 374 -25.71 46.92 2.04
C VAL A 374 -25.86 46.70 3.53
N ASN A 375 -24.83 47.09 4.29
CA ASN A 375 -24.82 47.06 5.75
C ASN A 375 -24.74 48.48 6.30
N TRP A 376 -25.61 48.82 7.23
CA TRP A 376 -25.63 50.12 7.92
C TRP A 376 -25.25 49.94 9.38
N ASN A 377 -24.45 50.85 9.92
CA ASN A 377 -24.13 50.86 11.35
C ASN A 377 -25.15 51.73 12.09
N LEU A 378 -26.09 51.09 12.79
CA LEU A 378 -27.14 51.78 13.54
C LEU A 378 -26.70 51.97 15.00
N PRO A 379 -26.86 53.16 15.60
CA PRO A 379 -26.30 53.51 16.93
C PRO A 379 -26.69 52.60 18.11
N ILE A 380 -27.72 51.76 17.97
CA ILE A 380 -28.23 50.84 19.01
C ILE A 380 -28.17 49.37 18.57
N LEU A 381 -28.29 49.11 17.26
CA LEU A 381 -28.37 47.76 16.70
C LEU A 381 -27.02 47.27 16.13
N GLY A 382 -26.02 48.14 16.06
CA GLY A 382 -24.73 47.84 15.44
C GLY A 382 -24.83 47.71 13.92
N GLU A 383 -23.88 46.99 13.32
CA GLU A 383 -23.88 46.71 11.88
C GLU A 383 -25.08 45.80 11.52
N THR A 384 -26.05 46.36 10.80
CA THR A 384 -27.30 45.70 10.42
C THR A 384 -27.40 45.64 8.90
N LYS A 385 -27.67 44.46 8.36
CA LYS A 385 -27.89 44.25 6.93
C LYS A 385 -29.27 44.77 6.53
N VAL A 386 -29.29 45.76 5.64
CA VAL A 386 -30.52 46.42 5.17
C VAL A 386 -30.92 45.99 3.75
N TRP A 387 -29.98 45.40 3.01
CA TRP A 387 -30.26 44.84 1.69
C TRP A 387 -29.36 43.65 1.40
N SER A 388 -29.95 42.54 0.97
CA SER A 388 -29.22 41.35 0.51
C SER A 388 -28.92 41.44 -0.98
N GLU A 389 -27.67 41.22 -1.35
CA GLU A 389 -27.27 41.03 -2.74
C GLU A 389 -26.68 39.64 -2.91
N LEU A 390 -26.88 39.08 -4.10
CA LEU A 390 -26.24 37.82 -4.47
C LEU A 390 -24.71 38.04 -4.49
N PRO A 391 -23.91 37.23 -3.78
CA PRO A 391 -22.46 37.38 -3.80
C PRO A 391 -21.92 37.27 -5.24
N THR A 392 -20.86 38.04 -5.53
CA THR A 392 -20.15 37.94 -6.80
C THR A 392 -19.54 36.55 -6.98
N GLN A 393 -19.05 36.24 -8.18
CA GLN A 393 -18.36 34.97 -8.41
C GLN A 393 -17.13 34.79 -7.50
N GLU A 394 -16.36 35.86 -7.28
CA GLU A 394 -15.19 35.85 -6.40
C GLU A 394 -15.60 35.63 -4.93
N GLN A 395 -16.61 36.37 -4.45
CA GLN A 395 -17.15 36.19 -3.10
C GLN A 395 -17.70 34.78 -2.89
N SER A 396 -18.46 34.26 -3.84
CA SER A 396 -19.03 32.91 -3.79
C SER A 396 -17.93 31.85 -3.75
N THR A 397 -16.87 32.03 -4.54
CA THR A 397 -15.70 31.14 -4.54
C THR A 397 -15.02 31.11 -3.18
N GLU A 398 -14.80 32.28 -2.57
CA GLU A 398 -14.16 32.36 -1.25
C GLU A 398 -15.05 31.79 -0.13
N ILE A 399 -16.35 32.10 -0.13
CA ILE A 399 -17.32 31.54 0.81
C ILE A 399 -17.29 30.01 0.76
N ILE A 400 -17.41 29.43 -0.45
CA ILE A 400 -17.43 27.98 -0.63
C ILE A 400 -16.09 27.36 -0.21
N LYS A 401 -14.97 27.96 -0.61
CA LYS A 401 -13.63 27.46 -0.26
C LYS A 401 -13.43 27.39 1.26
N GLN A 402 -13.72 28.47 1.99
CA GLN A 402 -13.59 28.49 3.46
C GLN A 402 -14.54 27.48 4.13
N THR A 403 -15.76 27.36 3.60
CA THR A 403 -16.75 26.40 4.12
C THR A 403 -16.27 24.95 3.94
N LEU A 404 -15.72 24.60 2.76
CA LEU A 404 -15.17 23.27 2.51
C LEU A 404 -13.96 22.96 3.40
N GLU A 405 -13.10 23.95 3.69
CA GLU A 405 -12.00 23.80 4.67
C GLU A 405 -12.50 23.58 6.10
N ASN A 406 -13.58 24.26 6.49
CA ASN A 406 -14.24 24.02 7.78
C ASN A 406 -14.82 22.62 7.88
N ILE A 407 -15.45 22.10 6.81
CA ILE A 407 -15.91 20.72 6.76
C ILE A 407 -14.72 19.76 6.87
N ARG A 408 -13.64 19.99 6.12
CA ARG A 408 -12.42 19.18 6.20
C ARG A 408 -11.90 19.11 7.63
N THR A 409 -11.91 20.25 8.33
CA THR A 409 -11.54 20.35 9.74
C THR A 409 -12.50 19.55 10.63
N ALA A 410 -13.81 19.60 10.40
CA ALA A 410 -14.78 18.79 11.14
C ALA A 410 -14.52 17.27 10.97
N PHE A 411 -14.17 16.82 9.77
CA PHE A 411 -13.88 15.39 9.47
C PHE A 411 -12.55 14.88 10.06
N ILE A 412 -11.80 15.73 10.77
CA ILE A 412 -10.71 15.28 11.63
C ILE A 412 -11.28 14.50 12.82
N GLU A 413 -12.48 14.88 13.32
CA GLU A 413 -13.17 14.17 14.38
C GLU A 413 -13.62 12.77 13.93
N LYS A 414 -13.21 11.74 14.68
CA LYS A 414 -13.54 10.34 14.35
C LYS A 414 -14.76 9.80 15.08
N ARG A 415 -15.14 10.43 16.19
CA ARG A 415 -16.35 10.07 16.96
C ARG A 415 -17.57 10.72 16.33
N GLU A 416 -18.65 9.95 16.20
CA GLU A 416 -19.88 10.38 15.55
C GLU A 416 -20.51 11.62 16.19
N GLU A 417 -20.51 11.68 17.53
CA GLU A 417 -21.01 12.81 18.30
C GLU A 417 -20.14 14.07 18.11
N SER A 418 -18.82 13.93 18.18
CA SER A 418 -17.88 15.03 17.96
C SER A 418 -17.97 15.57 16.54
N LEU A 419 -18.01 14.70 15.53
CA LEU A 419 -18.17 15.08 14.14
C LEU A 419 -19.48 15.84 13.91
N SER A 420 -20.59 15.35 14.47
CA SER A 420 -21.89 16.02 14.34
C SER A 420 -21.91 17.39 15.01
N LYS A 421 -21.24 17.53 16.17
CA LYS A 421 -21.08 18.81 16.88
C LYS A 421 -20.22 19.82 16.13
N GLU A 422 -19.15 19.38 15.48
CA GLU A 422 -18.31 20.28 14.67
C GLU A 422 -19.01 20.65 13.36
N LEU A 423 -19.68 19.69 12.70
CA LEU A 423 -20.48 19.96 11.50
C LEU A 423 -21.63 20.92 11.77
N SER A 424 -22.26 20.91 12.95
CA SER A 424 -23.34 21.86 13.27
C SER A 424 -22.89 23.32 13.33
N LYS A 425 -21.58 23.60 13.32
CA LYS A 425 -21.03 24.96 13.20
C LYS A 425 -20.97 25.45 11.76
N VAL A 426 -21.19 24.56 10.78
CA VAL A 426 -21.06 24.84 9.34
C VAL A 426 -22.35 24.49 8.59
N LEU A 427 -23.13 23.54 9.11
CA LEU A 427 -24.41 23.09 8.54
C LEU A 427 -25.58 23.74 9.27
N LEU A 428 -26.64 24.07 8.53
CA LEU A 428 -27.93 24.46 9.12
C LEU A 428 -28.67 23.21 9.65
N SER A 429 -29.22 23.30 10.86
CA SER A 429 -29.57 22.17 11.74
C SER A 429 -30.69 21.21 11.27
N GLU A 430 -31.39 21.50 10.18
CA GLU A 430 -32.63 20.79 9.82
C GLU A 430 -32.41 19.52 8.96
N SER A 431 -31.22 19.33 8.36
CA SER A 431 -30.95 18.24 7.38
C SER A 431 -29.60 17.51 7.60
N THR A 432 -29.12 17.43 8.83
CA THR A 432 -27.74 17.02 9.15
C THR A 432 -27.38 15.59 8.71
N THR A 433 -28.27 14.61 8.85
CA THR A 433 -27.93 13.20 8.54
C THR A 433 -27.75 12.94 7.04
N VAL A 434 -28.64 13.47 6.20
CA VAL A 434 -28.57 13.28 4.74
C VAL A 434 -27.35 14.00 4.17
N ILE A 435 -27.17 15.26 4.57
CA ILE A 435 -26.01 16.08 4.15
C ILE A 435 -24.72 15.42 4.60
N LYS A 436 -24.64 14.92 5.84
CA LYS A 436 -23.45 14.22 6.34
C LYS A 436 -23.09 12.98 5.52
N LYS A 437 -24.09 12.19 5.10
CA LYS A 437 -23.86 11.04 4.22
C LYS A 437 -23.29 11.46 2.87
N GLU A 438 -23.80 12.53 2.28
CA GLU A 438 -23.27 13.08 1.03
C GLU A 438 -21.85 13.64 1.18
N LEU A 439 -21.58 14.38 2.26
CA LEU A 439 -20.24 14.88 2.59
C LEU A 439 -19.24 13.72 2.73
N SER A 440 -19.63 12.64 3.40
CA SER A 440 -18.75 11.49 3.62
C SER A 440 -18.23 10.85 2.32
N LYS A 441 -18.98 10.97 1.20
CA LYS A 441 -18.51 10.49 -0.10
C LYS A 441 -17.28 11.24 -0.61
N LEU A 442 -17.15 12.53 -0.30
CA LEU A 442 -16.02 13.37 -0.70
C LEU A 442 -14.91 13.41 0.36
N PHE A 443 -15.28 13.53 1.64
CA PHE A 443 -14.34 13.77 2.73
C PHE A 443 -13.75 12.49 3.33
N THR A 444 -14.41 11.35 3.13
CA THR A 444 -13.93 10.02 3.55
C THR A 444 -14.04 9.00 2.40
N PRO A 445 -13.42 9.26 1.24
CA PRO A 445 -13.57 8.41 0.08
C PRO A 445 -12.90 7.05 0.35
N SER A 446 -13.50 5.98 -0.17
CA SER A 446 -12.88 4.66 -0.15
C SER A 446 -11.63 4.69 -1.03
N VAL A 447 -10.51 4.17 -0.51
CA VAL A 447 -9.29 3.97 -1.29
C VAL A 447 -9.13 2.50 -1.69
N VAL A 448 -8.17 2.23 -2.58
CA VAL A 448 -7.80 0.87 -2.94
C VAL A 448 -7.38 0.10 -1.68
N ARG A 449 -7.71 -1.20 -1.65
CA ARG A 449 -7.48 -2.09 -0.50
C ARG A 449 -8.28 -1.68 0.76
N GLY A 450 -9.54 -1.25 0.60
CA GLY A 450 -10.51 -1.17 1.70
C GLY A 450 -10.25 -0.08 2.75
N GLY A 451 -9.18 0.72 2.61
CA GLY A 451 -8.90 1.86 3.49
C GLY A 451 -9.89 3.01 3.30
N VAL A 452 -9.97 3.87 4.32
CA VAL A 452 -10.72 5.14 4.26
C VAL A 452 -9.72 6.28 4.13
N GLY A 453 -9.82 7.05 3.05
CA GLY A 453 -9.01 8.24 2.84
C GLY A 453 -9.53 9.45 3.61
N ALA A 454 -8.69 10.46 3.73
CA ALA A 454 -9.05 11.79 4.19
C ALA A 454 -8.50 12.83 3.20
N ILE A 455 -9.21 13.95 3.05
CA ILE A 455 -8.70 15.07 2.25
C ILE A 455 -7.51 15.70 2.97
N GLU A 456 -6.35 15.65 2.32
CA GLU A 456 -5.13 16.32 2.77
C GLU A 456 -5.23 17.82 2.46
N GLU A 457 -5.61 18.15 1.22
CA GLU A 457 -5.74 19.53 0.73
C GLU A 457 -6.71 19.64 -0.46
N PHE A 458 -7.32 20.82 -0.61
CA PHE A 458 -8.03 21.20 -1.82
C PHE A 458 -7.05 21.86 -2.82
N GLY A 459 -7.13 21.43 -4.07
CA GLY A 459 -6.37 21.98 -5.19
C GLY A 459 -7.09 23.14 -5.87
N THR A 460 -7.35 23.00 -7.17
CA THR A 460 -8.14 23.99 -7.92
C THR A 460 -9.62 23.92 -7.56
N LEU A 461 -10.28 25.08 -7.54
CA LEU A 461 -11.72 25.20 -7.28
C LEU A 461 -12.32 26.23 -8.24
N SER A 462 -13.43 25.88 -8.87
CA SER A 462 -14.21 26.74 -9.76
C SER A 462 -15.67 26.72 -9.34
N VAL A 463 -16.25 27.91 -9.23
CA VAL A 463 -17.68 28.11 -8.93
C VAL A 463 -18.36 28.72 -10.15
N ASP A 464 -19.44 28.09 -10.61
CA ASP A 464 -20.26 28.56 -11.71
C ASP A 464 -21.76 28.44 -11.41
N LYS A 465 -22.59 28.99 -12.32
CA LYS A 465 -24.06 28.96 -12.26
C LYS A 465 -24.65 29.39 -10.91
N ILE A 466 -24.11 30.46 -10.33
CA ILE A 466 -24.59 31.03 -9.07
C ILE A 466 -26.02 31.58 -9.26
N ARG A 467 -26.94 31.16 -8.41
CA ARG A 467 -28.36 31.56 -8.44
C ARG A 467 -28.87 31.81 -7.04
N ALA A 468 -29.71 32.84 -6.87
CA ALA A 468 -30.36 33.10 -5.59
C ALA A 468 -31.28 31.93 -5.18
N LEU A 469 -31.33 31.62 -3.89
CA LEU A 469 -32.34 30.73 -3.33
C LEU A 469 -33.69 31.46 -3.24
N LYS A 470 -34.81 30.74 -3.45
CA LYS A 470 -36.14 31.36 -3.50
C LYS A 470 -36.66 31.85 -2.15
N ASP A 471 -36.30 31.14 -1.07
CA ASP A 471 -36.91 31.31 0.25
C ASP A 471 -35.87 31.59 1.35
N ALA A 472 -34.68 32.08 0.98
CA ALA A 472 -33.59 32.34 1.91
C ALA A 472 -32.59 33.35 1.35
N ASP A 473 -31.98 34.14 2.24
CA ASP A 473 -30.80 34.96 1.92
C ASP A 473 -29.60 34.05 1.66
N GLY A 474 -29.50 33.56 0.42
CA GLY A 474 -28.53 32.54 0.06
C GLY A 474 -28.44 32.29 -1.43
N PHE A 475 -27.52 31.40 -1.81
CA PHE A 475 -27.30 31.06 -3.20
C PHE A 475 -27.05 29.55 -3.39
N SER A 476 -27.43 29.05 -4.56
CA SER A 476 -27.02 27.74 -5.06
C SER A 476 -25.91 27.93 -6.08
N ALA A 477 -24.92 27.05 -6.08
CA ALA A 477 -23.85 27.06 -7.06
C ALA A 477 -23.37 25.66 -7.45
N ASN A 478 -22.89 25.57 -8.70
CA ASN A 478 -22.15 24.42 -9.17
C ASN A 478 -20.68 24.63 -8.83
N VAL A 479 -20.06 23.61 -8.24
CA VAL A 479 -18.65 23.64 -7.86
C VAL A 479 -17.94 22.46 -8.48
N SER A 480 -16.78 22.72 -9.07
CA SER A 480 -15.87 21.70 -9.53
C SER A 480 -14.46 21.98 -9.06
N GLY A 481 -13.67 20.94 -8.84
CA GLY A 481 -12.32 21.11 -8.35
C GLY A 481 -11.52 19.83 -8.26
N GLU A 482 -10.36 19.96 -7.65
CA GLU A 482 -9.43 18.87 -7.36
C GLU A 482 -9.20 18.76 -5.85
N VAL A 483 -9.08 17.53 -5.35
CA VAL A 483 -8.68 17.24 -3.96
C VAL A 483 -7.58 16.22 -3.94
N ASN A 484 -6.62 16.40 -3.03
CA ASN A 484 -5.63 15.39 -2.71
C ASN A 484 -6.13 14.60 -1.50
N VAL A 485 -6.26 13.30 -1.68
CA VAL A 485 -6.70 12.35 -0.66
C VAL A 485 -5.51 11.53 -0.23
N ILE A 486 -5.36 11.34 1.08
CA ILE A 486 -4.38 10.45 1.68
C ILE A 486 -5.09 9.35 2.48
N ALA A 487 -4.64 8.12 2.31
CA ALA A 487 -5.00 7.00 3.17
C ALA A 487 -3.72 6.31 3.63
N LYS A 488 -3.53 6.22 4.95
CA LYS A 488 -2.37 5.53 5.52
C LYS A 488 -2.80 4.16 6.00
N HIS A 489 -2.17 3.09 5.51
CA HIS A 489 -2.45 1.73 5.96
C HIS A 489 -1.26 0.81 5.66
N TRP A 490 -1.02 -0.18 6.54
CA TRP A 490 -0.04 -1.25 6.34
C TRP A 490 1.36 -0.78 5.94
N GLY A 491 1.84 0.30 6.56
CA GLY A 491 3.17 0.86 6.31
C GLY A 491 3.33 1.66 5.02
N HIS A 492 2.24 1.96 4.31
CA HIS A 492 2.26 2.83 3.13
C HIS A 492 1.21 3.94 3.23
N SER A 493 1.43 4.99 2.45
CA SER A 493 0.49 6.10 2.27
C SER A 493 0.02 6.11 0.82
N ASP A 494 -1.24 5.78 0.60
CA ASP A 494 -1.89 5.95 -0.70
C ASP A 494 -2.31 7.41 -0.85
N ARG A 495 -1.69 8.11 -1.79
CA ARG A 495 -2.08 9.48 -2.16
C ARG A 495 -2.69 9.51 -3.55
N ARG A 496 -3.82 10.22 -3.68
CA ARG A 496 -4.55 10.35 -4.95
C ARG A 496 -5.04 11.77 -5.16
N ALA A 497 -4.94 12.24 -6.39
CA ALA A 497 -5.64 13.43 -6.83
C ALA A 497 -6.99 13.01 -7.44
N LEU A 498 -8.09 13.46 -6.84
CA LEU A 498 -9.44 13.23 -7.36
C LEU A 498 -10.00 14.53 -7.93
N LYS A 499 -10.83 14.41 -8.98
CA LYS A 499 -11.69 15.48 -9.48
C LYS A 499 -13.09 15.29 -8.95
N TYR A 500 -13.70 16.37 -8.50
CA TYR A 500 -15.07 16.36 -7.99
C TYR A 500 -15.96 17.37 -8.71
N GLN A 501 -17.26 17.06 -8.75
CA GLN A 501 -18.32 17.98 -9.13
C GLN A 501 -19.44 17.89 -8.11
N LEU A 502 -19.96 19.04 -7.66
CA LEU A 502 -21.02 19.10 -6.65
C LEU A 502 -21.94 20.30 -6.88
N ILE A 503 -23.12 20.23 -6.26
CA ILE A 503 -24.04 21.36 -6.08
C ILE A 503 -24.08 21.67 -4.59
N ILE A 504 -23.99 22.94 -4.25
CA ILE A 504 -24.03 23.41 -2.87
C ILE A 504 -25.01 24.57 -2.74
N ASP A 505 -25.87 24.49 -1.74
CA ASP A 505 -26.76 25.57 -1.35
C ASP A 505 -26.21 26.21 -0.08
N MET A 506 -25.89 27.49 -0.18
CA MET A 506 -25.35 28.32 0.89
C MET A 506 -26.42 29.28 1.39
N ILE A 507 -26.48 29.48 2.71
CA ILE A 507 -27.38 30.44 3.35
C ILE A 507 -26.59 31.33 4.30
N GLU A 508 -26.90 32.62 4.29
CA GLU A 508 -26.37 33.58 5.25
C GLU A 508 -27.33 33.71 6.43
N LYS A 509 -26.80 33.60 7.65
CA LYS A 509 -27.53 33.84 8.88
C LYS A 509 -26.64 34.61 9.84
N ASP A 510 -27.14 35.74 10.34
CA ASP A 510 -26.41 36.61 11.29
C ASP A 510 -25.01 37.02 10.78
N GLY A 511 -24.88 37.22 9.45
CA GLY A 511 -23.62 37.59 8.78
C GLY A 511 -22.62 36.45 8.57
N GLU A 512 -23.02 35.20 8.87
CA GLU A 512 -22.22 33.99 8.70
C GLU A 512 -22.83 33.07 7.66
N TRP A 513 -21.98 32.42 6.87
CA TRP A 513 -22.39 31.51 5.80
C TRP A 513 -22.41 30.05 6.26
N PHE A 514 -23.51 29.38 5.99
CA PHE A 514 -23.76 27.98 6.32
C PHE A 514 -24.16 27.18 5.08
N ILE A 515 -23.93 25.88 5.11
CA ILE A 515 -24.46 24.95 4.12
C ILE A 515 -25.90 24.60 4.51
N LYS A 516 -26.81 24.85 3.57
CA LYS A 516 -28.19 24.40 3.63
C LYS A 516 -28.37 23.03 2.97
N ASP A 517 -27.70 22.79 1.85
CA ASP A 517 -27.75 21.51 1.12
C ASP A 517 -26.43 21.22 0.40
N PHE A 518 -26.13 19.95 0.19
CA PHE A 518 -24.91 19.46 -0.45
C PHE A 518 -25.18 18.18 -1.23
N SER A 519 -24.84 18.19 -2.52
CA SER A 519 -25.00 17.03 -3.40
C SER A 519 -23.73 16.78 -4.21
N LEU A 520 -23.06 15.65 -3.98
CA LEU A 520 -21.92 15.21 -4.79
C LEU A 520 -22.43 14.56 -6.08
N LEU A 521 -22.05 15.13 -7.22
CA LEU A 521 -22.49 14.66 -8.55
C LEU A 521 -21.50 13.65 -9.16
N ASP A 522 -20.20 13.91 -9.04
CA ASP A 522 -19.15 13.09 -9.62
C ASP A 522 -17.89 13.14 -8.73
N LEU A 523 -17.17 12.01 -8.65
CA LEU A 523 -15.88 11.87 -7.99
C LEU A 523 -15.06 10.81 -8.72
N LYS A 524 -13.95 11.21 -9.35
CA LYS A 524 -13.12 10.30 -10.14
C LYS A 524 -11.63 10.59 -10.02
N ASP A 525 -10.81 9.58 -10.28
CA ASP A 525 -9.35 9.73 -10.31
C ASP A 525 -8.95 10.74 -11.40
N LYS A 526 -7.98 11.62 -11.12
CA LYS A 526 -7.50 12.60 -12.10
C LYS A 526 -6.92 11.95 -13.38
N THR A 527 -6.44 10.72 -13.25
CA THR A 527 -5.81 9.94 -14.32
C THR A 527 -6.76 9.01 -15.06
N SER A 528 -8.04 8.94 -14.68
CA SER A 528 -9.05 8.10 -15.34
C SER A 528 -9.71 8.78 -16.52
#